data_AF-A0A194XMZ1-F1
#
_entry.id   AF-A0A194XMZ1-F1
#
_cell.length_a   1.000
_cell.length_b   1.000
_cell.length_c   1.000
_cell.angle_alpha   90.00
_cell.angle_beta   90.00
_cell.angle_gamma   90.00
#
_symmetry.space_group_name_H-M   'P 1'
#
loop_
_entity.id
_entity.type
_entity.pdbx_description
1 polymer ?
#
loop_
_entity_poly.entity_id
_entity_poly.type
_entity_poly.pdbx_seq_one_letter_code
_entity_poly.pdbx_strand_id
1 'polypeptide(L)'
;MSGTMDCRANRRTDDPLATLFESRPVFESALSAGCIEMMTGWMKRCKVEHKSCPRQIEQPLPTRVIDVEPSNGKVRLFVSNGRSGQWAALSHCWGEVQPVKTIKTNFDIHCQKGLDLASLTPTFRNAIILTRRLGIPYIWINSLCIIQNNSAD
;
A
#
# COMPACT_ATOMS: atom_id res chain seq x y z
N MET A 1 19.18 -24.19 6.17
CA MET A 1 20.27 -23.79 5.24
C MET A 1 19.83 -22.52 4.53
N SER A 2 20.10 -21.37 5.14
CA SER A 2 19.71 -20.05 4.60
C SER A 2 20.71 -19.65 3.51
N GLY A 3 20.22 -19.52 2.28
CA GLY A 3 20.94 -18.85 1.22
C GLY A 3 20.80 -17.33 1.38
N THR A 4 21.83 -16.67 1.88
CA THR A 4 22.03 -15.24 1.67
C THR A 4 22.10 -15.00 0.16
N MET A 5 21.09 -14.35 -0.42
CA MET A 5 21.19 -13.84 -1.79
C MET A 5 22.23 -12.71 -1.81
N ASP A 6 23.38 -13.01 -2.39
CA ASP A 6 24.47 -12.06 -2.60
C ASP A 6 24.02 -10.97 -3.57
N CYS A 7 23.98 -9.73 -3.09
CA CYS A 7 23.65 -8.51 -3.83
C CYS A 7 24.63 -8.15 -4.97
N ARG A 8 25.63 -9.00 -5.27
CA ARG A 8 26.62 -8.79 -6.33
C ARG A 8 26.17 -9.25 -7.72
N ALA A 9 25.05 -9.95 -7.86
CA ALA A 9 24.76 -10.74 -9.07
C ALA A 9 24.34 -9.96 -10.34
N ASN A 10 24.34 -8.62 -10.36
CA ASN A 10 23.95 -7.87 -11.57
C ASN A 10 24.87 -6.71 -11.96
N ARG A 11 26.12 -6.72 -11.51
CA ARG A 11 27.15 -5.81 -12.07
C ARG A 11 27.80 -6.48 -13.27
N ARG A 12 27.64 -5.89 -14.45
CA ARG A 12 28.65 -6.04 -15.50
C ARG A 12 29.92 -5.38 -14.96
N THR A 13 30.92 -6.18 -14.61
CA THR A 13 32.20 -5.70 -14.06
C THR A 13 33.01 -4.86 -15.05
N ASP A 14 32.53 -4.81 -16.30
CA ASP A 14 33.03 -4.13 -17.48
C ASP A 14 32.37 -2.76 -17.74
N ASP A 15 31.37 -2.35 -16.94
CA ASP A 15 30.72 -1.04 -17.10
C ASP A 15 31.38 0.04 -16.20
N PRO A 16 32.01 1.09 -16.76
CA PRO A 16 32.62 2.18 -16.00
C PRO A 16 31.62 2.99 -15.14
N LEU A 17 30.31 2.83 -15.36
CA LEU A 17 29.25 3.44 -14.54
C LEU A 17 28.82 2.59 -13.34
N ALA A 18 29.20 1.30 -13.28
CA ALA A 18 28.82 0.40 -12.18
C ALA A 18 29.43 0.78 -10.82
N THR A 19 30.45 1.63 -10.82
CA THR A 19 31.06 2.25 -9.62
C THR A 19 30.39 3.56 -9.22
N LEU A 20 29.64 4.20 -10.11
CA LEU A 20 28.99 5.49 -9.89
C LEU A 20 27.52 5.36 -9.46
N PHE A 21 26.86 4.26 -9.84
CA PHE A 21 25.47 4.00 -9.49
C PHE A 21 25.32 2.64 -8.82
N GLU A 22 24.86 2.63 -7.56
CA GLU A 22 24.40 1.40 -6.93
C GLU A 22 23.09 0.95 -7.60
N SER A 23 23.13 -0.18 -8.31
CA SER A 23 21.92 -0.73 -8.92
C SER A 23 20.93 -1.16 -7.84
N ARG A 24 19.67 -0.76 -8.00
CA ARG A 24 18.59 -1.20 -7.12
C ARG A 24 18.26 -2.65 -7.46
N PRO A 25 18.19 -3.57 -6.48
CA PRO A 25 17.76 -4.94 -6.73
C PRO A 25 16.34 -4.94 -7.33
N VAL A 26 16.18 -5.64 -8.44
CA VAL A 26 14.87 -5.89 -9.06
C VAL A 26 14.34 -7.17 -8.46
N PHE A 27 13.23 -7.06 -7.74
CA PHE A 27 12.56 -8.22 -7.18
C PHE A 27 11.43 -8.67 -8.10
N GLU A 28 11.18 -9.98 -8.17
CA GLU A 28 10.10 -10.55 -8.99
C GLU A 28 8.70 -10.10 -8.55
N SER A 29 8.54 -9.74 -7.28
CA SER A 29 7.25 -9.32 -6.72
C SER A 29 7.41 -8.25 -5.64
N ALA A 30 6.47 -7.30 -5.63
CA ALA A 30 6.35 -6.27 -4.59
C ALA A 30 6.12 -6.85 -3.18
N LEU A 31 5.64 -8.11 -3.11
CA LEU A 31 5.43 -8.84 -1.85
C LEU A 31 6.60 -9.76 -1.47
N SER A 32 7.70 -9.75 -2.22
CA SER A 32 8.89 -10.51 -1.85
C SER A 32 9.45 -10.04 -0.50
N ALA A 33 10.04 -10.97 0.26
CA ALA A 33 10.62 -10.64 1.57
C ALA A 33 11.66 -9.51 1.46
N GLY A 34 12.54 -9.58 0.44
CA GLY A 34 13.54 -8.54 0.20
C GLY A 34 12.95 -7.17 -0.13
N CYS A 35 11.85 -7.10 -0.91
CA CYS A 35 11.12 -5.83 -1.12
C CYS A 35 10.61 -5.24 0.20
N ILE A 36 9.97 -6.07 1.03
CA ILE A 36 9.36 -5.65 2.29
C ILE A 36 10.44 -5.23 3.28
N GLU A 37 11.53 -5.98 3.40
CA GLU A 37 12.69 -5.66 4.23
C GLU A 37 13.34 -4.33 3.80
N MET A 38 13.51 -4.14 2.48
CA MET A 38 14.04 -2.89 1.95
C MET A 38 13.12 -1.71 2.27
N MET A 39 11.81 -1.83 2.03
CA MET A 39 10.83 -0.77 2.32
C MET A 39 10.76 -0.45 3.82
N THR A 40 10.71 -1.47 4.68
CA THR A 40 10.68 -1.29 6.14
C THR A 40 11.99 -0.68 6.64
N GLY A 41 13.14 -1.08 6.08
CA GLY A 41 14.45 -0.50 6.33
C GLY A 41 14.49 0.98 5.98
N TRP A 42 14.02 1.37 4.79
CA TRP A 42 13.95 2.78 4.36
C TRP A 42 13.02 3.61 5.25
N MET A 43 11.84 3.09 5.58
CA MET A 43 10.91 3.74 6.51
C MET A 43 11.53 3.95 7.89
N LYS A 44 12.25 2.94 8.41
CA LYS A 44 12.95 3.03 9.70
C LYS A 44 14.08 4.06 9.65
N ARG A 45 14.89 4.03 8.58
CA ARG A 45 15.98 4.99 8.36
C ARG A 45 15.48 6.42 8.32
N CYS A 46 14.41 6.66 7.55
CA CYS A 46 13.74 7.95 7.46
C CYS A 46 13.32 8.47 8.85
N LYS A 47 12.72 7.61 9.69
CA LYS A 47 12.27 7.99 11.04
C LYS A 47 13.40 8.33 12.00
N VAL A 48 14.55 7.66 11.87
CA VAL A 48 15.66 7.75 12.84
C VAL A 48 16.72 8.77 12.42
N GLU A 49 17.09 8.79 11.14
CA GLU A 49 18.23 9.56 10.63
C GLU A 49 17.82 10.94 10.09
N HIS A 50 16.61 11.08 9.52
CA HIS A 50 16.22 12.32 8.85
C HIS A 50 15.52 13.29 9.81
N LYS A 51 16.23 14.34 10.25
CA LYS A 51 15.68 15.39 11.12
C LYS A 51 14.56 16.21 10.48
N SER A 52 14.62 16.40 9.15
CA SER A 52 13.65 17.19 8.39
C SER A 52 12.40 16.41 7.99
N CYS A 53 12.41 15.08 8.14
CA CYS A 53 11.22 14.29 7.85
C CYS A 53 10.23 14.43 9.00
N PRO A 54 8.93 14.63 8.71
CA PRO A 54 7.92 14.66 9.76
C PRO A 54 7.93 13.30 10.46
N ARG A 55 8.12 13.33 11.79
CA ARG A 55 7.93 12.13 12.61
C ARG A 55 6.50 11.63 12.41
N GLN A 56 6.27 10.33 12.62
CA GLN A 56 4.94 9.74 12.53
C GLN A 56 4.00 10.39 13.56
N ILE A 57 3.36 11.48 13.14
CA ILE A 57 2.29 12.17 13.83
C ILE A 57 1.02 11.57 13.25
N GLU A 58 0.07 11.23 14.11
CA GLU A 58 -1.27 10.85 13.66
C GLU A 58 -1.83 11.96 12.77
N GLN A 59 -2.10 11.62 11.52
CA GLN A 59 -2.65 12.56 10.55
C GLN A 59 -4.17 12.46 10.59
N PRO A 60 -4.91 13.55 10.33
CA PRO A 60 -6.34 13.46 10.12
C PRO A 60 -6.61 12.46 8.99
N LEU A 61 -7.49 11.49 9.27
CA LEU A 61 -7.88 10.51 8.28
C LEU A 61 -8.77 11.19 7.23
N PRO A 62 -8.65 10.84 5.94
CA PRO A 62 -9.65 11.17 4.94
C PRO A 62 -11.04 10.74 5.40
N THR A 63 -12.10 11.38 4.88
CA THR A 63 -13.51 11.08 5.26
C THR A 63 -13.84 9.59 5.27
N ARG A 64 -13.22 8.84 4.34
CA ARG A 64 -13.35 7.39 4.21
C ARG A 64 -11.98 6.79 3.97
N VAL A 65 -11.67 5.70 4.65
CA VAL A 65 -10.46 4.89 4.49
C VAL A 65 -10.83 3.42 4.54
N ILE A 66 -9.97 2.55 4.04
CA ILE A 66 -10.12 1.12 4.20
C ILE A 66 -9.35 0.71 5.45
N ASP A 67 -10.06 0.14 6.40
CA ASP A 67 -9.48 -0.56 7.54
C ASP A 67 -8.93 -1.91 7.06
N VAL A 68 -7.62 -2.07 7.22
CA VAL A 68 -6.90 -3.29 6.84
C VAL A 68 -6.73 -4.26 8.01
N GLU A 69 -7.12 -3.92 9.24
CA GLU A 69 -7.06 -4.79 10.42
C GLU A 69 -8.33 -5.62 10.77
N PRO A 70 -9.18 -6.12 9.84
CA PRO A 70 -10.23 -7.04 10.28
C PRO A 70 -9.67 -8.42 10.62
N SER A 71 -9.93 -8.87 11.85
CA SER A 71 -9.57 -10.20 12.40
C SER A 71 -10.03 -11.40 11.55
N ASN A 72 -10.93 -11.18 10.59
CA ASN A 72 -11.63 -12.21 9.82
C ASN A 72 -11.18 -12.28 8.34
N GLY A 73 -10.01 -11.73 7.98
CA GLY A 73 -9.47 -11.78 6.62
C GLY A 73 -10.15 -10.85 5.59
N LYS A 74 -11.22 -10.17 5.99
CA LYS A 74 -11.90 -9.13 5.20
C LYS A 74 -11.17 -7.78 5.31
N VAL A 75 -11.57 -6.81 4.51
CA VAL A 75 -11.24 -5.39 4.68
C VAL A 75 -12.54 -4.59 4.76
N ARG A 76 -12.57 -3.48 5.49
CA ARG A 76 -13.82 -2.72 5.68
C ARG A 76 -13.64 -1.28 5.26
N LEU A 77 -14.66 -0.72 4.63
CA LEU A 77 -14.72 0.72 4.42
C LEU A 77 -15.07 1.37 5.77
N PHE A 78 -14.19 2.21 6.26
CA PHE A 78 -14.30 2.91 7.54
C PHE A 78 -14.52 4.41 7.30
N VAL A 79 -15.56 4.97 7.93
CA VAL A 79 -15.83 6.41 7.92
C VAL A 79 -15.12 7.02 9.12
N SER A 80 -14.15 7.90 8.85
CA SER A 80 -13.25 8.40 9.89
C SER A 80 -13.92 9.32 10.91
N ASN A 81 -14.96 10.07 10.51
CA ASN A 81 -15.66 11.06 11.35
C ASN A 81 -14.70 12.02 12.08
N GLY A 82 -13.64 12.46 11.41
CA GLY A 82 -12.66 13.40 11.97
C GLY A 82 -11.58 12.76 12.87
N ARG A 83 -11.50 11.43 12.91
CA ARG A 83 -10.41 10.73 13.61
C ARG A 83 -9.06 10.97 12.94
N SER A 84 -8.01 10.90 13.74
CA SER A 84 -6.63 10.88 13.26
C SER A 84 -6.04 9.49 13.42
N GLY A 85 -5.04 9.17 12.60
CA GLY A 85 -4.36 7.88 12.64
C GLY A 85 -3.28 7.77 11.56
N GLN A 86 -2.62 6.62 11.54
CA GLN A 86 -1.65 6.30 10.49
C GLN A 86 -2.36 5.70 9.30
N TRP A 87 -2.15 6.29 8.12
CA TRP A 87 -2.75 5.81 6.89
C TRP A 87 -1.80 5.96 5.71
N ALA A 88 -1.98 5.12 4.70
CA ALA A 88 -1.25 5.19 3.44
C ALA A 88 -2.21 5.52 2.29
N ALA A 89 -1.75 6.25 1.27
CA ALA A 89 -2.52 6.51 0.07
C ALA A 89 -2.03 5.61 -1.08
N LEU A 90 -2.96 4.98 -1.79
CA LEU A 90 -2.71 4.33 -3.07
C LEU A 90 -3.31 5.19 -4.20
N SER A 91 -2.50 6.09 -4.74
CA SER A 91 -2.80 6.79 -5.99
C SER A 91 -2.43 5.89 -7.17
N HIS A 92 -3.41 5.24 -7.78
CA HIS A 92 -3.21 4.44 -8.99
C HIS A 92 -3.98 5.07 -10.15
N CYS A 93 -3.40 5.06 -11.34
CA CYS A 93 -4.12 5.36 -12.57
C CYS A 93 -5.07 4.20 -12.88
N TRP A 94 -6.29 4.52 -13.28
CA TRP A 94 -7.30 3.52 -13.60
C TRP A 94 -6.95 3.08 -15.02
N GLY A 95 -6.38 1.88 -15.16
CA GLY A 95 -6.20 1.28 -16.48
C GLY A 95 -7.55 0.97 -17.13
N GLU A 96 -7.53 0.21 -18.23
CA GLU A 96 -8.75 -0.21 -18.93
C GLU A 96 -9.67 -1.10 -18.07
N VAL A 97 -9.11 -1.80 -17.09
CA VAL A 97 -9.86 -2.62 -16.14
C VAL A 97 -10.48 -1.74 -15.07
N GLN A 98 -11.81 -1.67 -15.06
CA GLN A 98 -12.58 -0.98 -14.02
C GLN A 98 -12.34 -1.67 -12.66
N PRO A 99 -11.65 -1.02 -11.71
CA PRO A 99 -11.44 -1.61 -10.39
C PRO A 99 -12.76 -1.74 -9.63
N VAL A 100 -12.76 -2.45 -8.50
CA VAL A 100 -13.90 -2.42 -7.57
C VAL A 100 -14.14 -0.97 -7.13
N LYS A 101 -15.39 -0.52 -7.27
CA LYS A 101 -15.83 0.85 -6.99
C LYS A 101 -16.84 0.86 -5.87
N THR A 102 -16.77 1.88 -5.03
CA THR A 102 -17.84 2.17 -4.10
C THR A 102 -18.85 3.09 -4.77
N ILE A 103 -20.09 2.63 -4.88
CA ILE A 103 -21.26 3.37 -5.37
C ILE A 103 -22.28 3.47 -4.23
N LYS A 104 -23.25 4.38 -4.33
CA LYS A 104 -24.24 4.60 -3.25
C LYS A 104 -24.93 3.31 -2.78
N THR A 105 -25.21 2.39 -3.70
CA THR A 105 -25.92 1.13 -3.41
C THR A 105 -25.08 0.07 -2.70
N ASN A 106 -23.74 0.09 -2.82
CA ASN A 106 -22.87 -0.89 -2.17
C ASN A 106 -22.09 -0.33 -0.97
N PHE A 107 -22.23 0.97 -0.70
CA PHE A 107 -21.56 1.66 0.41
C PHE A 107 -21.84 1.00 1.76
N ASP A 108 -23.11 0.81 2.12
CA ASP A 108 -23.48 0.21 3.42
C ASP A 108 -22.99 -1.23 3.55
N ILE A 109 -22.97 -1.97 2.43
CA ILE A 109 -22.46 -3.34 2.39
C ILE A 109 -20.94 -3.34 2.65
N HIS A 110 -20.19 -2.44 2.01
CA HIS A 110 -18.74 -2.32 2.20
C HIS A 110 -18.37 -1.88 3.63
N CYS A 111 -19.21 -1.05 4.25
CA CYS A 111 -19.04 -0.62 5.65
C CYS A 111 -19.38 -1.74 6.65
N GLN A 112 -20.52 -2.42 6.48
CA GLN A 112 -21.04 -3.38 7.47
C GLN A 112 -20.48 -4.79 7.27
N LYS A 113 -20.56 -5.33 6.04
CA LYS A 113 -20.15 -6.71 5.74
C LYS A 113 -18.66 -6.82 5.43
N GLY A 114 -18.05 -5.72 4.97
CA GLY A 114 -16.70 -5.68 4.47
C GLY A 114 -16.56 -6.31 3.08
N LEU A 115 -15.40 -6.09 2.49
CA LEU A 115 -14.96 -6.63 1.21
C LEU A 115 -14.07 -7.84 1.47
N ASP A 116 -14.23 -8.88 0.65
CA ASP A 116 -13.28 -9.96 0.64
C ASP A 116 -12.00 -9.51 -0.07
N LEU A 117 -10.85 -9.77 0.55
CA LEU A 117 -9.55 -9.47 -0.04
C LEU A 117 -9.34 -10.24 -1.35
N ALA A 118 -9.93 -11.43 -1.47
CA ALA A 118 -9.87 -12.25 -2.68
C ALA A 118 -10.69 -11.65 -3.84
N SER A 119 -11.77 -10.90 -3.57
CA SER A 119 -12.58 -10.27 -4.61
C SER A 119 -11.98 -8.97 -5.18
N LEU A 120 -10.92 -8.45 -4.57
CA LEU A 120 -10.24 -7.24 -5.04
C LEU A 120 -9.25 -7.55 -6.18
N THR A 121 -8.95 -6.53 -6.98
CA THR A 121 -7.93 -6.61 -8.02
C THR A 121 -6.56 -6.97 -7.41
N PRO A 122 -5.67 -7.64 -8.18
CA PRO A 122 -4.34 -8.01 -7.69
C PRO A 122 -3.56 -6.82 -7.11
N THR A 123 -3.68 -5.64 -7.73
CA THR A 123 -3.05 -4.40 -7.26
C THR A 123 -3.55 -4.00 -5.88
N PHE A 124 -4.87 -4.00 -5.64
CA PHE A 124 -5.43 -3.62 -4.35
C PHE A 124 -5.10 -4.64 -3.27
N ARG A 125 -5.15 -5.93 -3.61
CA ARG A 125 -4.73 -7.01 -2.72
C ARG A 125 -3.29 -6.82 -2.27
N ASN A 126 -2.37 -6.61 -3.21
CA ASN A 126 -0.95 -6.40 -2.91
C ASN A 126 -0.75 -5.14 -2.06
N ALA A 127 -1.42 -4.04 -2.39
CA ALA A 127 -1.33 -2.79 -1.63
C ALA A 127 -1.83 -2.96 -0.18
N ILE A 128 -2.95 -3.66 0.03
CA ILE A 128 -3.48 -3.94 1.36
C ILE A 128 -2.53 -4.85 2.15
N ILE A 129 -2.05 -5.94 1.55
CA ILE A 129 -1.10 -6.85 2.21
C ILE A 129 0.17 -6.10 2.60
N LEU A 130 0.69 -5.26 1.69
CA LEU A 130 1.88 -4.45 1.96
C LEU A 130 1.63 -3.47 3.11
N THR A 131 0.49 -2.79 3.11
CA THR A 131 0.11 -1.85 4.17
C THR A 131 0.05 -2.54 5.54
N ARG A 132 -0.52 -3.75 5.61
CA ARG A 132 -0.50 -4.60 6.81
C ARG A 132 0.92 -4.93 7.26
N ARG A 133 1.79 -5.33 6.32
CA ARG A 133 3.20 -5.67 6.61
C ARG A 133 4.02 -4.46 7.08
N LEU A 134 3.64 -3.26 6.66
CA LEU A 134 4.26 -2.01 7.10
C LEU A 134 3.72 -1.51 8.46
N GLY A 135 2.74 -2.20 9.05
CA GLY A 135 2.14 -1.82 10.34
C GLY A 135 1.26 -0.56 10.26
N ILE A 136 0.67 -0.29 9.10
CA ILE A 136 -0.23 0.85 8.89
C ILE A 136 -1.68 0.31 8.93
N PRO A 137 -2.56 0.82 9.81
CA PRO A 137 -3.91 0.26 10.00
C PRO A 137 -4.91 0.67 8.91
N TYR A 138 -4.64 1.76 8.19
CA TYR A 138 -5.58 2.30 7.19
C TYR A 138 -4.93 2.52 5.83
N ILE A 139 -5.67 2.24 4.76
CA ILE A 139 -5.27 2.60 3.39
C ILE A 139 -6.38 3.38 2.70
N TRP A 140 -6.02 4.45 2.02
CA TRP A 140 -6.92 5.21 1.16
C TRP A 140 -6.71 4.76 -0.29
N ILE A 141 -7.77 4.28 -0.94
CA ILE A 141 -7.77 3.87 -2.34
C ILE A 141 -8.86 4.67 -3.06
N ASN A 142 -8.48 5.46 -4.05
CA ASN A 142 -9.39 6.40 -4.74
C ASN A 142 -10.72 5.75 -5.16
N SER A 143 -10.67 4.61 -5.86
CA SER A 143 -11.88 3.95 -6.37
C SER A 143 -12.84 3.43 -5.30
N LEU A 144 -12.32 3.12 -4.10
CA LEU A 144 -13.09 2.55 -2.98
C LEU A 144 -13.49 3.61 -1.94
N CYS A 145 -12.67 4.65 -1.77
CA CYS A 145 -12.88 5.69 -0.76
C CYS A 145 -13.64 6.90 -1.32
N ILE A 146 -13.83 7.00 -2.63
CA ILE A 146 -14.70 8.00 -3.25
C ILE A 146 -15.97 7.29 -3.76
N ILE A 147 -17.13 7.80 -3.34
CA ILE A 147 -18.42 7.31 -3.86
C ILE A 147 -18.52 7.80 -5.30
N GLN A 148 -18.54 6.86 -6.24
CA GLN A 148 -18.72 7.18 -7.65
C GLN A 148 -20.20 7.28 -7.92
N ASN A 149 -20.65 8.45 -8.36
CA ASN A 149 -22.01 8.61 -8.86
C ASN A 149 -21.97 8.11 -10.31
N ASN A 150 -22.72 7.06 -10.62
CA ASN A 150 -22.90 6.63 -12.00
C ASN A 150 -23.88 7.58 -12.68
N SER A 151 -23.47 8.83 -12.90
CA SER A 151 -24.11 9.66 -13.92
C SER A 151 -23.51 9.18 -15.24
N ALA A 152 -24.17 8.21 -15.85
CA ALA A 152 -24.11 8.07 -17.29
C ALA A 152 -24.82 9.31 -17.85
N ASP A 153 -24.06 10.38 -18.04
CA ASP A 153 -24.43 11.52 -18.87
C ASP A 153 -23.37 11.62 -19.99
#